data_AF-A0A523MM39-F1
#
_entry.id   AF-A0A523MM39-F1
#
_cell.length_a   1.000
_cell.length_b   1.000
_cell.length_c   1.000
_cell.angle_alpha   90.00
_cell.angle_beta   90.00
_cell.angle_gamma   90.00
#
_symmetry.space_group_name_H-M   'P 1'
#
loop_
_entity.id
_entity.type
_entity.pdbx_description
1 polymer ?
#
loop_
_entity_poly.entity_id
_entity_poly.type
_entity_poly.pdbx_seq_one_letter_code
_entity_poly.pdbx_strand_id
1 'polypeptide(L)'
;MLFLLLSLLGVRKQLLETVSPSMKQGIAVGIGLFIAFIGLRNGQLIWADPATAVRLNPVLASPDTLVFLIGFLTGAVLHARRVVGSIMWGMAAALAATLIFKAVIPLLPTGMADSPALAGSLLATQFKLADGLVAVPPSLGPTFLRMDIAAALTGPMIPVVIMFLFMDVFDTMGTLIGVGTQAGLMRNGKLPRVERAMLSDALGTVAGAALGTSTVTSYIESAAGVEHGGRTGLTAVTVSVLFLLALFFYPVIAMVGSYPPITAPALVLVGVMMARNVTRMEWSDLTEAIPGFLVMVGIPFFYSIADGIALGLVTYPVVKSLGGKGRDVSAGMWLLAALLVVYYVAVRTTV
;
A
#
# COMPACT_ATOMS: atom_id res chain seq x y z
N MET A 1 -12.02 -14.91 2.27
CA MET A 1 -13.13 -15.91 2.23
C MET A 1 -14.43 -15.29 1.73
N LEU A 2 -14.92 -14.21 2.36
CA LEU A 2 -16.13 -13.52 1.89
C LEU A 2 -16.02 -13.06 0.43
N PHE A 3 -14.87 -12.51 0.03
CA PHE A 3 -14.66 -12.12 -1.38
C PHE A 3 -14.76 -13.30 -2.36
N LEU A 4 -14.23 -14.47 -1.98
CA LEU A 4 -14.35 -15.70 -2.76
C LEU A 4 -15.82 -16.12 -2.91
N LEU A 5 -16.58 -16.11 -1.81
CA LEU A 5 -18.02 -16.41 -1.82
C LEU A 5 -18.79 -15.43 -2.71
N LEU A 6 -18.54 -14.13 -2.58
CA LEU A 6 -19.16 -13.11 -3.42
C LEU A 6 -18.78 -13.26 -4.90
N SER A 7 -17.54 -13.66 -5.19
CA SER A 7 -17.07 -13.93 -6.55
C SER A 7 -17.78 -15.12 -7.17
N LEU A 8 -18.07 -16.17 -6.39
CA LEU A 8 -18.82 -17.34 -6.83
C LEU A 8 -20.32 -17.07 -6.99
N LEU A 9 -20.90 -16.24 -6.11
CA LEU A 9 -22.34 -15.93 -6.08
C LEU A 9 -22.77 -14.86 -7.10
N GLY A 10 -21.84 -14.18 -7.78
CA GLY A 10 -22.15 -13.24 -8.86
C GLY A 10 -22.77 -11.90 -8.43
N VAL A 11 -22.95 -11.64 -7.13
CA VAL A 11 -23.55 -10.42 -6.54
C VAL A 11 -22.69 -9.16 -6.73
N ARG A 12 -21.47 -9.33 -7.24
CA ARG A 12 -20.44 -8.29 -7.47
C ARG A 12 -20.85 -7.07 -8.31
N LYS A 13 -21.80 -7.21 -9.24
CA LYS A 13 -22.28 -6.07 -10.05
C LYS A 13 -23.01 -5.01 -9.22
N GLN A 14 -23.71 -5.42 -8.16
CA GLN A 14 -24.43 -4.49 -7.29
C GLN A 14 -23.46 -3.78 -6.32
N LEU A 15 -22.41 -4.49 -5.87
CA LEU A 15 -21.34 -3.90 -5.04
C LEU A 15 -20.57 -2.80 -5.81
N LEU A 16 -20.37 -2.99 -7.12
CA LEU A 16 -19.71 -2.04 -8.03
C LEU A 16 -20.34 -0.64 -8.03
N GLU A 17 -21.67 -0.60 -8.00
CA GLU A 17 -22.50 0.61 -8.07
C GLU A 17 -22.63 1.29 -6.69
N THR A 18 -22.11 0.66 -5.63
CA THR A 18 -22.34 1.14 -4.26
C THR A 18 -21.41 2.31 -3.88
N VAL A 19 -20.15 2.28 -4.30
CA VAL A 19 -19.14 3.32 -3.97
C VAL A 19 -18.82 4.17 -5.19
N SER A 20 -18.79 5.49 -4.96
CA SER A 20 -18.58 6.46 -6.03
C SER A 20 -17.20 6.36 -6.67
N PRO A 21 -17.05 6.73 -7.95
CA PRO A 21 -15.75 6.79 -8.61
C PRO A 21 -14.75 7.68 -7.87
N SER A 22 -15.16 8.87 -7.43
CA SER A 22 -14.28 9.82 -6.73
C SER A 22 -13.80 9.28 -5.39
N MET A 23 -14.65 8.55 -4.66
CA MET A 23 -14.23 7.86 -3.44
C MET A 23 -13.18 6.78 -3.72
N LYS A 24 -13.37 5.96 -4.76
CA LYS A 24 -12.37 4.94 -5.15
C LYS A 24 -11.02 5.57 -5.48
N GLN A 25 -11.00 6.69 -6.18
CA GLN A 25 -9.76 7.44 -6.43
C GLN A 25 -9.18 8.01 -5.13
N GLY A 26 -10.01 8.56 -4.24
CA GLY A 26 -9.59 9.05 -2.92
C GLY A 26 -8.96 7.97 -2.04
N ILE A 27 -9.47 6.73 -2.06
CA ILE A 27 -8.87 5.57 -1.39
C ILE A 27 -7.46 5.32 -1.95
N ALA A 28 -7.31 5.23 -3.27
CA ALA A 28 -6.02 5.00 -3.90
C ALA A 28 -4.99 6.10 -3.57
N VAL A 29 -5.40 7.37 -3.58
CA VAL A 29 -4.52 8.48 -3.19
C VAL A 29 -4.17 8.42 -1.72
N GLY A 30 -5.14 8.16 -0.83
CA GLY A 30 -4.90 8.09 0.61
C GLY A 30 -3.96 6.94 1.01
N ILE A 31 -4.09 5.77 0.37
CA ILE A 31 -3.13 4.66 0.52
C ILE A 31 -1.74 5.11 0.04
N GLY A 32 -1.64 5.77 -1.12
CA GLY A 32 -0.39 6.31 -1.62
C GLY A 32 0.28 7.29 -0.66
N LEU A 33 -0.48 8.22 -0.08
CA LEU A 33 0.00 9.17 0.92
C LEU A 33 0.45 8.47 2.21
N PHE A 34 -0.26 7.43 2.64
CA PHE A 34 0.12 6.64 3.81
C PHE A 34 1.41 5.83 3.59
N ILE A 35 1.57 5.21 2.42
CA ILE A 35 2.81 4.53 2.04
C ILE A 35 3.98 5.53 1.98
N ALA A 36 3.77 6.71 1.38
CA ALA A 36 4.77 7.77 1.38
C ALA A 36 5.11 8.24 2.80
N PHE A 37 4.11 8.41 3.67
CA PHE A 37 4.31 8.77 5.08
C PHE A 37 5.17 7.75 5.82
N ILE A 38 4.90 6.45 5.63
CA ILE A 38 5.73 5.35 6.17
C ILE A 38 7.15 5.44 5.59
N GLY A 39 7.29 5.71 4.29
CA GLY A 39 8.59 5.91 3.62
C GLY A 39 9.39 7.05 4.25
N LEU A 40 8.79 8.22 4.43
CA LEU A 40 9.44 9.38 5.05
C LEU A 40 9.85 9.11 6.50
N ARG A 41 9.03 8.36 7.25
CA ARG A 41 9.34 7.95 8.63
C ARG A 41 10.48 6.93 8.67
N ASN A 42 10.41 5.90 7.82
CA ASN A 42 11.44 4.86 7.73
C ASN A 42 12.78 5.41 7.23
N GLY A 43 12.75 6.42 6.37
CA GLY A 43 13.93 7.16 5.91
C GLY A 43 14.47 8.19 6.93
N GLN A 44 13.91 8.23 8.14
CA GLN A 44 14.31 9.17 9.20
C GLN A 44 14.24 10.65 8.76
N LEU A 45 13.40 11.00 7.79
CA LEU A 45 13.20 12.40 7.39
C LEU A 45 12.19 13.08 8.33
N ILE A 46 11.16 12.34 8.75
CA ILE A 46 10.14 12.82 9.68
C ILE A 46 10.13 11.98 10.96
N TRP A 47 9.91 12.63 12.09
CA TRP A 47 9.78 12.03 13.41
C TRP A 47 8.41 12.32 14.02
N ALA A 48 7.97 11.44 14.93
CA ALA A 48 6.80 11.71 15.75
C ALA A 48 7.12 12.83 16.74
N ASP A 49 6.19 13.78 16.88
CA ASP A 49 6.31 14.89 17.81
C ASP A 49 5.06 15.00 18.68
N PRO A 50 5.18 15.05 20.02
CA PRO A 50 4.01 15.18 20.89
C PRO A 50 3.22 16.47 20.70
N ALA A 51 3.85 17.56 20.24
CA ALA A 51 3.20 18.86 20.07
C ALA A 51 2.56 19.03 18.69
N THR A 52 3.17 18.51 17.63
CA THR A 52 2.68 18.69 16.24
C THR A 52 2.27 17.40 15.54
N ALA A 53 2.22 16.27 16.25
CA ALA A 53 2.12 14.89 15.76
C ALA A 53 3.34 14.44 14.93
N VAL A 54 3.81 15.27 14.00
CA VAL A 54 4.91 15.00 13.09
C VAL A 54 5.80 16.23 12.97
N ARG A 55 7.12 16.04 12.93
CA ARG A 55 8.09 17.09 12.63
C ARG A 55 9.21 16.60 11.74
N LEU A 56 9.92 17.55 11.11
CA LEU A 56 11.16 17.25 10.40
C LEU A 56 12.25 16.79 11.39
N ASN A 57 13.05 15.81 10.99
CA ASN A 57 14.21 15.40 11.76
C ASN A 57 15.22 16.57 11.85
N PRO A 58 15.60 17.03 13.06
CA PRO A 58 16.55 18.13 13.23
C PRO A 58 17.98 17.73 12.83
N VAL A 59 18.29 16.44 12.79
CA VAL A 59 19.60 15.88 12.41
C VAL A 59 19.52 15.32 10.97
N LEU A 60 19.34 16.21 10.00
CA LEU A 60 19.24 15.83 8.58
C LEU A 60 20.52 15.20 8.02
N ALA A 61 21.67 15.49 8.62
CA ALA A 61 22.96 14.93 8.25
C ALA A 61 23.22 13.53 8.86
N SER A 62 22.21 12.89 9.46
CA SER A 62 22.35 11.52 9.96
C SER A 62 22.60 10.54 8.80
N PRO A 63 23.39 9.46 9.01
CA PRO A 63 23.62 8.45 7.98
C PRO A 63 22.31 7.87 7.42
N ASP A 64 21.29 7.71 8.27
CA ASP A 64 19.98 7.16 7.91
C ASP A 64 19.24 8.06 6.92
N THR A 65 19.15 9.35 7.23
CA THR A 65 18.52 10.34 6.34
C THR A 65 19.30 10.49 5.04
N LEU A 66 20.64 10.47 5.08
CA LEU A 66 21.47 10.55 3.89
C LEU A 66 21.29 9.35 2.96
N VAL A 67 21.25 8.12 3.50
CA VAL A 67 20.95 6.91 2.71
C VAL A 67 19.60 7.05 2.01
N PHE A 68 18.57 7.47 2.76
CA PHE A 68 17.25 7.70 2.20
C PHE A 68 17.28 8.77 1.09
N LEU A 69 17.91 9.92 1.33
CA LEU A 69 17.97 11.02 0.36
C LEU A 69 18.71 10.62 -0.90
N ILE A 70 19.83 9.91 -0.80
CA ILE A 70 20.58 9.41 -1.95
C ILE A 70 19.68 8.47 -2.78
N GLY A 71 19.06 7.47 -2.14
CA GLY A 71 18.19 6.55 -2.85
C GLY A 71 16.97 7.22 -3.47
N PHE A 72 16.33 8.13 -2.74
CA PHE A 72 15.16 8.87 -3.20
C PHE A 72 15.50 9.80 -4.36
N LEU A 73 16.56 10.61 -4.25
CA LEU A 73 16.96 11.52 -5.32
C LEU A 73 17.41 10.76 -6.56
N THR A 74 18.20 9.70 -6.42
CA THR A 74 18.58 8.85 -7.56
C THR A 74 17.36 8.23 -8.22
N GLY A 75 16.47 7.61 -7.44
CA GLY A 75 15.25 7.01 -7.95
C GLY A 75 14.33 8.04 -8.63
N ALA A 76 14.12 9.21 -8.01
CA ALA A 76 13.29 10.28 -8.53
C ALA A 76 13.84 10.86 -9.83
N VAL A 77 15.15 11.13 -9.92
CA VAL A 77 15.79 11.64 -11.13
C VAL A 77 15.70 10.62 -12.27
N LEU A 78 15.97 9.35 -12.00
CA LEU A 78 15.86 8.28 -12.99
C LEU A 78 14.40 8.07 -13.42
N HIS A 79 13.46 8.19 -12.50
CA HIS A 79 12.03 8.11 -12.79
C HIS A 79 11.56 9.28 -13.67
N ALA A 80 12.01 10.50 -13.38
CA ALA A 80 11.75 11.68 -14.20
C ALA A 80 12.34 11.54 -15.61
N ARG A 81 13.48 10.85 -15.75
CA ARG A 81 14.11 10.50 -17.03
C ARG A 81 13.49 9.26 -17.70
N ARG A 82 12.43 8.68 -17.13
CA ARG A 82 11.73 7.48 -17.64
C ARG A 82 12.66 6.27 -17.80
N VAL A 83 13.64 6.12 -16.92
CA VAL A 83 14.54 4.95 -16.91
C VAL A 83 13.80 3.75 -16.35
N VAL A 84 13.87 2.63 -17.08
CA VAL A 84 13.27 1.35 -16.68
C VAL A 84 13.88 0.87 -15.37
N GLY A 85 13.05 0.51 -14.40
CA GLY A 85 13.51 0.09 -13.08
C GLY A 85 14.04 1.22 -12.20
N SER A 86 13.67 2.48 -12.47
CA SER A 86 14.07 3.67 -11.67
C SER A 86 13.95 3.49 -10.16
N ILE A 87 12.87 2.88 -9.66
CA ILE A 87 12.68 2.59 -8.24
C ILE A 87 13.76 1.63 -7.72
N MET A 88 14.07 0.58 -8.48
CA MET A 88 15.07 -0.42 -8.12
C MET A 88 16.48 0.16 -8.11
N TRP A 89 16.79 1.06 -9.06
CA TRP A 89 18.04 1.81 -9.05
C TRP A 89 18.15 2.76 -7.86
N GLY A 90 17.04 3.38 -7.43
CA GLY A 90 17.00 4.17 -6.19
C GLY A 90 17.34 3.33 -4.95
N MET A 91 16.73 2.15 -4.82
CA MET A 91 17.05 1.21 -3.75
C MET A 91 18.50 0.71 -3.81
N ALA A 92 19.02 0.44 -5.01
CA ALA A 92 20.41 0.03 -5.21
C ALA A 92 21.39 1.13 -4.80
N ALA A 93 21.09 2.40 -5.11
CA ALA A 93 21.88 3.54 -4.67
C ALA A 93 21.85 3.72 -3.14
N ALA A 94 20.69 3.54 -2.50
CA ALA A 94 20.58 3.54 -1.03
C ALA A 94 21.40 2.40 -0.40
N LEU A 95 21.34 1.20 -0.98
CA LEU A 95 22.13 0.05 -0.53
C LEU A 95 23.63 0.33 -0.69
N ALA A 96 24.07 0.86 -1.82
CA ALA A 96 25.46 1.22 -2.05
C ALA A 96 25.95 2.28 -1.03
N ALA A 97 25.15 3.32 -0.79
CA ALA A 97 25.44 4.32 0.23
C ALA A 97 25.55 3.70 1.63
N THR A 98 24.67 2.77 1.96
CA THR A 98 24.69 2.03 3.24
C THR A 98 26.01 1.27 3.41
N LEU A 99 26.44 0.53 2.38
CA LEU A 99 27.69 -0.24 2.41
C LEU A 99 28.92 0.68 2.52
N ILE A 100 28.92 1.80 1.79
CA ILE A 100 29.98 2.81 1.86
C ILE A 100 30.05 3.42 3.27
N PHE A 101 28.93 3.86 3.83
CA PHE A 101 28.91 4.43 5.18
C PHE A 101 29.36 3.41 6.22
N LYS A 102 28.91 2.15 6.15
CA LYS A 102 29.38 1.11 7.06
C LYS A 102 30.89 0.89 6.98
N ALA A 103 31.47 0.98 5.78
CA ALA A 103 32.91 0.83 5.58
C ALA A 103 33.69 2.06 6.06
N VAL A 104 33.19 3.29 5.85
CA VAL A 104 33.90 4.54 6.14
C VAL A 104 33.79 4.95 7.61
N ILE A 105 32.66 4.68 8.29
CA ILE A 105 32.43 5.09 9.68
C ILE A 105 33.55 4.65 10.64
N PRO A 106 34.07 3.41 10.58
CA PRO A 106 35.20 2.98 11.42
C PRO A 106 36.53 3.68 11.13
N LEU A 107 36.69 4.31 9.95
CA LEU A 107 37.91 5.04 9.56
C LEU A 107 37.86 6.53 9.96
N LEU A 108 36.72 7.02 10.44
CA LEU A 108 36.61 8.40 10.90
C LEU A 108 37.34 8.59 12.24
N PRO A 109 37.86 9.80 12.53
CA PRO A 109 38.43 10.11 13.83
C PRO A 109 37.44 9.77 14.95
N THR A 110 37.92 9.21 16.06
CA THR A 110 37.11 8.69 17.17
C THR A 110 36.08 9.71 17.68
N GLY A 111 36.41 11.01 17.71
CA GLY A 111 35.49 12.09 18.09
C GLY A 111 34.28 12.32 17.16
N MET A 112 34.32 11.87 15.91
CA MET A 112 33.18 11.90 14.98
C MET A 112 32.42 10.56 14.93
N ALA A 113 33.13 9.45 15.10
CA ALA A 113 32.54 8.11 15.17
C ALA A 113 31.65 7.95 16.42
N ASP A 114 32.00 8.57 17.54
CA ASP A 114 31.25 8.53 18.80
C ASP A 114 30.14 9.59 18.90
N SER A 115 29.83 10.29 17.79
CA SER A 115 28.74 11.27 17.83
C SER A 115 27.40 10.58 18.15
N PRO A 116 26.55 11.19 19.02
CA PRO A 116 25.27 10.58 19.39
C PRO A 116 24.33 10.36 18.20
N ALA A 117 24.52 11.13 17.11
CA ALA A 117 23.82 10.95 15.84
C ALA A 117 24.21 9.66 15.09
N LEU A 118 25.44 9.17 15.25
CA LEU A 118 25.90 7.90 14.67
C LEU A 118 25.59 6.71 15.59
N ALA A 119 25.86 6.85 16.89
CA ALA A 119 25.65 5.76 17.86
C ALA A 119 24.17 5.37 18.00
N GLY A 120 23.26 6.33 17.87
CA GLY A 120 21.81 6.10 17.87
C GLY A 120 21.20 5.79 16.49
N SER A 121 22.00 5.75 15.42
CA SER A 121 21.49 5.54 14.06
C SER A 121 20.95 4.12 13.85
N LEU A 122 19.99 3.98 12.94
CA LEU A 122 19.51 2.68 12.48
C LEU A 122 20.62 1.90 11.77
N LEU A 123 21.56 2.59 11.13
CA LEU A 123 22.72 1.97 10.50
C LEU A 123 23.60 1.22 11.51
N ALA A 124 23.84 1.82 12.67
CA ALA A 124 24.65 1.21 13.72
C ALA A 124 23.91 0.10 14.48
N THR A 125 22.59 0.27 14.69
CA THR A 125 21.81 -0.60 15.57
C THR A 125 21.11 -1.76 14.86
N GLN A 126 20.70 -1.59 13.59
CA GLN A 126 19.86 -2.56 12.87
C GLN A 126 20.53 -3.21 11.67
N PHE A 127 21.41 -2.50 10.95
CA PHE A 127 21.93 -3.01 9.68
C PHE A 127 22.97 -4.14 9.86
N LYS A 128 22.58 -5.35 9.45
CA LYS A 128 23.43 -6.55 9.45
C LYS A 128 23.76 -6.96 8.02
N LEU A 129 25.05 -7.26 7.77
CA LEU A 129 25.45 -7.83 6.48
C LEU A 129 24.91 -9.25 6.38
N ALA A 130 24.54 -9.67 5.17
CA ALA A 130 24.08 -11.03 4.94
C ALA A 130 25.24 -12.03 5.18
N ASP A 131 24.96 -13.10 5.92
CA ASP A 131 25.92 -14.18 6.21
C ASP A 131 26.21 -15.07 4.98
N GLY A 132 25.42 -14.93 3.92
CA GLY A 132 25.56 -15.66 2.66
C GLY A 132 24.61 -15.12 1.59
N LEU A 133 24.71 -15.63 0.37
CA LEU A 133 23.84 -15.24 -0.74
C LEU A 133 22.58 -16.10 -0.84
N VAL A 134 22.69 -17.39 -0.51
CA VAL A 134 21.64 -18.38 -0.70
C VAL A 134 21.40 -19.12 0.62
N ALA A 135 20.14 -19.21 1.03
CA ALA A 135 19.70 -20.01 2.15
C ALA A 135 18.35 -20.68 1.84
N VAL A 136 17.99 -21.68 2.64
CA VAL A 136 16.64 -22.25 2.59
C VAL A 136 15.64 -21.17 3.04
N PRO A 137 14.50 -21.01 2.34
CA PRO A 137 13.46 -20.06 2.73
C PRO A 137 13.04 -20.24 4.20
N PRO A 138 12.65 -19.15 4.90
CA PRO A 138 12.19 -19.23 6.28
C PRO A 138 10.97 -20.14 6.40
N SER A 139 10.88 -20.84 7.54
CA SER A 139 9.77 -21.75 7.82
C SER A 139 8.43 -21.01 7.91
N LEU A 140 7.40 -21.58 7.29
CA LEU A 140 6.02 -21.11 7.41
C LEU A 140 5.37 -21.52 8.74
N GLY A 141 6.00 -22.37 9.56
CA GLY A 141 5.42 -22.92 10.79
C GLY A 141 4.79 -21.91 11.77
N PRO A 142 5.34 -20.69 11.96
CA PRO A 142 4.76 -19.70 12.87
C PRO A 142 3.41 -19.12 12.41
N THR A 143 3.13 -19.13 11.11
CA THR A 143 1.99 -18.40 10.52
C THR A 143 1.06 -19.29 9.70
N PHE A 144 1.54 -20.45 9.24
CA PHE A 144 0.78 -21.39 8.43
C PHE A 144 -0.49 -21.87 9.14
N LEU A 145 -1.65 -21.56 8.56
CA LEU A 145 -2.97 -21.87 9.09
C LEU A 145 -3.23 -21.39 10.53
N ARG A 146 -2.41 -20.47 11.06
CA ARG A 146 -2.60 -19.85 12.38
C ARG A 146 -3.59 -18.68 12.32
N MET A 147 -4.66 -18.85 11.54
CA MET A 147 -5.70 -17.83 11.38
C MET A 147 -6.71 -17.89 12.52
N ASP A 148 -6.89 -16.77 13.22
CA ASP A 148 -7.89 -16.65 14.27
C ASP A 148 -9.24 -16.21 13.69
N ILE A 149 -9.96 -17.18 13.11
CA ILE A 149 -11.29 -16.95 12.53
C ILE A 149 -12.30 -16.55 13.62
N ALA A 150 -12.14 -17.05 14.84
CA ALA A 150 -13.04 -16.74 15.93
C ALA A 150 -12.93 -15.26 16.32
N ALA A 151 -11.70 -14.74 16.48
CA ALA A 151 -11.48 -13.31 16.72
C ALA A 151 -12.00 -12.45 15.56
N ALA A 152 -11.80 -12.88 14.31
CA ALA A 152 -12.28 -12.16 13.13
C ALA A 152 -13.81 -12.02 13.05
N LEU A 153 -14.56 -12.93 13.67
CA LEU A 153 -16.03 -12.91 13.72
C LEU A 153 -16.60 -12.18 14.95
N THR A 154 -15.73 -11.63 15.82
CA THR A 154 -16.17 -10.83 16.97
C THR A 154 -16.80 -9.52 16.52
N GLY A 155 -17.75 -9.00 17.31
CA GLY A 155 -18.46 -7.74 17.03
C GLY A 155 -17.57 -6.56 16.60
N PRO A 156 -16.43 -6.29 17.27
CA PRO A 156 -15.51 -5.22 16.88
C PRO A 156 -14.83 -5.43 15.52
N MET A 157 -14.63 -6.68 15.09
CA MET A 157 -13.97 -6.98 13.82
C MET A 157 -14.91 -6.97 12.62
N ILE A 158 -16.22 -7.11 12.82
CA ILE A 158 -17.20 -7.15 11.71
C ILE A 158 -17.07 -5.93 10.77
N PRO A 159 -17.02 -4.67 11.27
CA PRO A 159 -16.94 -3.50 10.40
C PRO A 159 -15.60 -3.40 9.67
N VAL A 160 -14.52 -3.85 10.31
CA VAL A 160 -13.18 -3.95 9.72
C VAL A 160 -13.17 -4.99 8.59
N VAL A 161 -13.75 -6.17 8.82
CA VAL A 161 -13.87 -7.22 7.80
C VAL A 161 -14.70 -6.74 6.61
N ILE A 162 -15.82 -6.04 6.87
CA ILE A 162 -16.67 -5.47 5.83
C ILE A 162 -15.90 -4.42 5.02
N MET A 163 -15.24 -3.47 5.68
CA MET A 163 -14.46 -2.42 5.01
C MET A 163 -13.33 -3.00 4.15
N PHE A 164 -12.57 -3.97 4.66
CA PHE A 164 -11.51 -4.62 3.88
C PHE A 164 -12.06 -5.46 2.74
N LEU A 165 -13.20 -6.12 2.92
CA LEU A 165 -13.88 -6.85 1.84
C LEU A 165 -14.24 -5.92 0.68
N PHE A 166 -14.83 -4.75 0.98
CA PHE A 166 -15.17 -3.77 -0.04
C PHE A 166 -13.91 -3.18 -0.70
N MET A 167 -12.90 -2.84 0.08
CA MET A 167 -11.61 -2.35 -0.41
C MET A 167 -10.98 -3.36 -1.38
N ASP A 168 -10.83 -4.63 -0.98
CA ASP A 168 -10.23 -5.70 -1.78
C ASP A 168 -10.99 -5.91 -3.11
N VAL A 169 -12.32 -5.94 -3.05
CA VAL A 169 -13.17 -6.01 -4.24
C VAL A 169 -12.90 -4.83 -5.19
N PHE A 170 -12.85 -3.60 -4.67
CA PHE A 170 -12.67 -2.41 -5.49
C PHE A 170 -11.25 -2.26 -6.03
N ASP A 171 -10.23 -2.61 -5.26
CA ASP A 171 -8.83 -2.56 -5.69
C ASP A 171 -8.61 -3.54 -6.84
N THR A 172 -9.07 -4.79 -6.68
CA THR A 172 -8.96 -5.80 -7.72
C THR A 172 -9.69 -5.38 -8.98
N MET A 173 -10.89 -4.81 -8.87
CA MET A 173 -11.60 -4.33 -10.06
C MET A 173 -10.95 -3.10 -10.70
N GLY A 174 -10.53 -2.13 -9.88
CA GLY A 174 -9.87 -0.91 -10.34
C GLY A 174 -8.58 -1.24 -11.09
N THR A 175 -7.77 -2.14 -10.54
CA THR A 175 -6.56 -2.63 -11.16
C THR A 175 -6.86 -3.45 -12.42
N LEU A 176 -7.80 -4.39 -12.39
CA LEU A 176 -8.15 -5.18 -13.58
C LEU A 176 -8.63 -4.31 -14.75
N ILE A 177 -9.46 -3.30 -14.47
CA ILE A 177 -9.92 -2.35 -15.50
C ILE A 177 -8.76 -1.46 -15.95
N GLY A 178 -7.96 -0.92 -15.03
CA GLY A 178 -6.83 -0.04 -15.35
C GLY A 178 -5.76 -0.74 -16.18
N VAL A 179 -5.25 -1.86 -15.70
CA VAL A 179 -4.25 -2.68 -16.40
C VAL A 179 -4.85 -3.29 -17.65
N GLY A 180 -6.10 -3.79 -17.62
CA GLY A 180 -6.78 -4.35 -18.78
C GLY A 180 -6.99 -3.33 -19.91
N THR A 181 -7.27 -2.08 -19.57
CA THR A 181 -7.34 -0.96 -20.53
C THR A 181 -5.98 -0.68 -21.14
N GLN A 182 -4.94 -0.55 -20.31
CA GLN A 182 -3.57 -0.31 -20.78
C GLN A 182 -3.04 -1.48 -21.63
N ALA A 183 -3.42 -2.70 -21.29
CA ALA A 183 -3.08 -3.91 -22.02
C ALA A 183 -3.92 -4.10 -23.29
N GLY A 184 -4.86 -3.20 -23.60
CA GLY A 184 -5.74 -3.27 -24.77
C GLY A 184 -6.63 -4.52 -24.79
N LEU A 185 -6.99 -5.03 -23.61
CA LEU A 185 -7.80 -6.25 -23.45
C LEU A 185 -9.31 -5.94 -23.38
N MET A 186 -9.69 -4.67 -23.36
CA MET A 186 -11.08 -4.22 -23.28
C MET A 186 -11.84 -4.51 -24.57
N ARG A 187 -13.07 -5.03 -24.44
CA ARG A 187 -14.01 -5.23 -25.56
C ARG A 187 -15.34 -4.58 -25.21
N ASN A 188 -15.82 -3.66 -26.05
CA ASN A 188 -17.07 -2.92 -25.83
C ASN A 188 -17.14 -2.26 -24.44
N GLY A 189 -16.04 -1.64 -24.00
CA GLY A 189 -15.95 -0.99 -22.69
C GLY A 189 -15.97 -1.94 -21.48
N LYS A 190 -15.91 -3.26 -21.69
CA LYS A 190 -15.90 -4.27 -20.62
C LYS A 190 -14.66 -5.15 -20.73
N LEU A 191 -14.15 -5.59 -19.58
CA LEU A 191 -13.07 -6.58 -19.54
C LEU A 191 -13.65 -7.99 -19.74
N PRO A 192 -13.29 -8.71 -20.81
CA PRO A 192 -13.74 -10.09 -21.01
C PRO A 192 -13.29 -10.97 -19.85
N ARG A 193 -14.14 -11.91 -19.40
CA ARG A 193 -13.81 -12.89 -18.36
C ARG A 193 -13.34 -12.28 -17.03
N VAL A 194 -13.78 -11.07 -16.70
CA VAL A 194 -13.48 -10.40 -15.42
C VAL A 194 -13.81 -11.28 -14.19
N GLU A 195 -14.82 -12.14 -14.27
CA GLU A 195 -15.16 -13.09 -13.19
C GLU A 195 -14.06 -14.12 -12.92
N ARG A 196 -13.39 -14.62 -13.96
CA ARG A 196 -12.27 -15.55 -13.78
C ARG A 196 -11.05 -14.84 -13.19
N ALA A 197 -10.83 -13.59 -13.57
CA ALA A 197 -9.74 -12.78 -13.03
C ALA A 197 -9.97 -12.47 -11.54
N MET A 198 -11.17 -12.05 -11.15
CA MET A 198 -11.53 -11.81 -9.75
C MET A 198 -11.50 -13.09 -8.91
N LEU A 199 -11.92 -14.23 -9.48
CA LEU A 199 -11.80 -15.52 -8.80
C LEU A 199 -10.33 -15.89 -8.54
N SER A 200 -9.44 -15.66 -9.51
CA SER A 200 -8.00 -15.89 -9.33
C SER A 200 -7.43 -15.05 -8.19
N ASP A 201 -7.85 -13.80 -8.09
CA ASP A 201 -7.44 -12.88 -7.04
C ASP A 201 -7.95 -13.35 -5.66
N ALA A 202 -9.26 -13.61 -5.54
CA ALA A 202 -9.85 -14.11 -4.30
C ALA A 202 -9.25 -15.43 -3.80
N LEU A 203 -8.89 -16.34 -4.72
CA LEU A 203 -8.17 -17.58 -4.40
C LEU A 203 -6.76 -17.27 -3.90
N GLY A 204 -6.05 -16.34 -4.55
CA GLY A 204 -4.76 -15.83 -4.10
C GLY A 204 -4.81 -15.23 -2.70
N THR A 205 -5.84 -14.42 -2.40
CA THR A 205 -6.06 -13.82 -1.09
C THR A 205 -6.29 -14.86 0.00
N VAL A 206 -7.11 -15.88 -0.26
CA VAL A 206 -7.38 -16.97 0.69
C VAL A 206 -6.13 -17.84 0.90
N ALA A 207 -5.42 -18.19 -0.18
CA ALA A 207 -4.18 -18.95 -0.10
C ALA A 207 -3.08 -18.16 0.64
N GLY A 208 -2.95 -16.87 0.37
CA GLY A 208 -2.03 -15.97 1.06
C GLY A 208 -2.30 -15.91 2.57
N ALA A 209 -3.56 -15.68 2.95
CA ALA A 209 -3.97 -15.71 4.35
C ALA A 209 -3.70 -17.08 5.02
N ALA A 210 -3.89 -18.19 4.29
CA ALA A 210 -3.56 -19.53 4.77
C ALA A 210 -2.06 -19.78 4.99
N LEU A 211 -1.22 -19.17 4.15
CA LEU A 211 0.22 -19.15 4.32
C LEU A 211 0.69 -18.12 5.37
N GLY A 212 -0.23 -17.30 5.88
CA GLY A 212 0.03 -16.32 6.92
C GLY A 212 0.62 -15.00 6.42
N THR A 213 0.39 -14.66 5.14
CA THR A 213 0.67 -13.33 4.60
C THR A 213 -0.59 -12.45 4.62
N SER A 214 -0.41 -11.15 4.42
CA SER A 214 -1.51 -10.20 4.24
C SER A 214 -2.32 -10.52 2.98
N THR A 215 -3.46 -9.84 2.81
CA THR A 215 -4.26 -9.93 1.58
C THR A 215 -3.40 -9.66 0.36
N VAL A 216 -3.43 -10.59 -0.60
CA VAL A 216 -2.76 -10.46 -1.90
C VAL A 216 -3.75 -9.79 -2.86
N THR A 217 -3.27 -8.91 -3.72
CA THR A 217 -4.10 -8.24 -4.73
C THR A 217 -3.35 -8.06 -6.03
N SER A 218 -4.08 -7.73 -7.09
CA SER A 218 -3.52 -7.27 -8.36
C SER A 218 -2.85 -5.89 -8.25
N TYR A 219 -1.64 -5.74 -8.79
CA TYR A 219 -0.85 -4.51 -8.74
C TYR A 219 -1.11 -3.59 -9.95
N ILE A 220 -1.51 -2.35 -9.70
CA ILE A 220 -1.72 -1.33 -10.75
C ILE A 220 -0.41 -0.95 -11.44
N GLU A 221 0.73 -1.10 -10.75
CA GLU A 221 2.09 -0.89 -11.22
C GLU A 221 2.43 -1.82 -12.39
N SER A 222 1.73 -2.95 -12.51
CA SER A 222 1.84 -3.86 -13.66
C SER A 222 1.52 -3.16 -14.99
N ALA A 223 0.79 -2.04 -14.96
CA ALA A 223 0.55 -1.21 -16.13
C ALA A 223 1.87 -0.72 -16.78
N ALA A 224 2.91 -0.43 -15.99
CA ALA A 224 4.23 -0.07 -16.53
C ALA A 224 4.89 -1.26 -17.24
N GLY A 225 4.76 -2.48 -16.70
CA GLY A 225 5.23 -3.69 -17.37
C GLY A 225 4.48 -3.97 -18.68
N VAL A 226 3.18 -3.70 -18.70
CA VAL A 226 2.31 -3.79 -19.87
C VAL A 226 2.72 -2.78 -20.95
N GLU A 227 3.06 -1.54 -20.58
CA GLU A 227 3.58 -0.50 -21.50
C GLU A 227 4.88 -0.94 -22.20
N HIS A 228 5.71 -1.73 -21.52
CA HIS A 228 6.95 -2.29 -22.07
C HIS A 228 6.73 -3.63 -22.81
N GLY A 229 5.48 -4.04 -23.04
CA GLY A 229 5.13 -5.21 -23.85
C GLY A 229 4.73 -6.47 -23.07
N GLY A 230 4.73 -6.44 -21.73
CA GLY A 230 4.33 -7.55 -20.85
C GLY A 230 2.82 -7.81 -20.81
N ARG A 231 2.21 -8.15 -21.95
CA ARG A 231 0.75 -8.21 -22.13
C ARG A 231 0.14 -9.61 -22.01
N THR A 232 0.93 -10.62 -21.66
CA THR A 232 0.49 -12.03 -21.65
C THR A 232 0.55 -12.66 -20.26
N GLY A 233 -0.25 -13.71 -20.05
CA GLY A 233 -0.18 -14.50 -18.80
C GLY A 233 1.18 -15.14 -18.57
N LEU A 234 1.96 -15.40 -19.62
CA LEU A 234 3.33 -15.91 -19.49
C LEU A 234 4.22 -14.93 -18.71
N THR A 235 4.05 -13.62 -18.91
CA THR A 235 4.77 -12.61 -18.11
C THR A 235 4.46 -12.76 -16.62
N ALA A 236 3.18 -12.92 -16.25
CA ALA A 236 2.77 -13.10 -14.86
C ALA A 236 3.30 -14.42 -14.25
N VAL A 237 3.27 -15.52 -15.02
CA VAL A 237 3.80 -16.83 -14.59
C VAL A 237 5.31 -16.75 -14.38
N THR A 238 6.05 -16.16 -15.32
CA THR A 238 7.51 -15.97 -15.21
C THR A 238 7.86 -15.14 -13.98
N VAL A 239 7.18 -14.02 -13.75
CA VAL A 239 7.38 -13.19 -12.56
C VAL A 239 7.11 -14.00 -11.28
N SER A 240 6.04 -14.79 -11.24
CA SER A 240 5.70 -15.64 -10.09
C SER A 240 6.80 -16.68 -9.80
N VAL A 241 7.32 -17.35 -10.82
CA VAL A 241 8.43 -18.30 -10.68
C VAL A 241 9.70 -17.60 -10.18
N LEU A 242 10.02 -16.42 -10.72
CA LEU A 242 11.17 -15.64 -10.25
C LEU A 242 11.03 -15.21 -8.78
N PHE A 243 9.83 -14.84 -8.33
CA PHE A 243 9.57 -14.55 -6.91
C PHE A 243 9.71 -15.79 -6.01
N LEU A 244 9.29 -16.97 -6.49
CA LEU A 244 9.52 -18.23 -5.77
C LEU A 244 11.01 -18.54 -5.64
N LEU A 245 11.79 -18.31 -6.71
CA LEU A 245 13.24 -18.47 -6.68
C LEU A 245 13.92 -17.41 -5.79
N ALA A 246 13.37 -16.20 -5.72
CA ALA A 246 13.89 -15.13 -4.87
C ALA A 246 13.87 -15.49 -3.38
N LEU A 247 12.99 -16.41 -2.94
CA LEU A 247 12.95 -16.89 -1.55
C LEU A 247 14.26 -17.53 -1.10
N PHE A 248 15.02 -18.15 -2.01
CA PHE A 248 16.34 -18.71 -1.70
C PHE A 248 17.40 -17.63 -1.44
N PHE A 249 17.17 -16.41 -1.91
CA PHE A 249 18.02 -15.24 -1.65
C PHE A 249 17.55 -14.45 -0.41
N TYR A 250 16.77 -15.09 0.47
CA TYR A 250 16.30 -14.49 1.72
C TYR A 250 17.37 -13.78 2.54
N PRO A 251 18.62 -14.27 2.69
CA PRO A 251 19.65 -13.55 3.44
C PRO A 251 19.93 -12.13 2.90
N VAL A 252 19.91 -11.96 1.57
CA VAL A 252 20.09 -10.66 0.92
C VAL A 252 18.85 -9.78 1.12
N ILE A 253 17.67 -10.37 0.99
CA ILE A 253 16.39 -9.67 1.22
C ILE A 253 16.29 -9.20 2.68
N ALA A 254 16.69 -10.05 3.63
CA ALA A 254 16.72 -9.75 5.06
C ALA A 254 17.75 -8.66 5.39
N MET A 255 18.93 -8.67 4.76
CA MET A 255 19.91 -7.58 4.89
C MET A 255 19.30 -6.25 4.46
N VAL A 256 18.68 -6.18 3.28
CA VAL A 256 18.02 -4.97 2.77
C VAL A 256 16.84 -4.54 3.66
N GLY A 257 16.01 -5.50 4.09
CA GLY A 257 14.83 -5.26 4.93
C GLY A 257 15.15 -4.92 6.39
N SER A 258 16.32 -5.32 6.90
CA SER A 258 16.76 -5.02 8.27
C SER A 258 17.03 -3.54 8.51
N TYR A 259 17.23 -2.77 7.43
CA TYR A 259 17.55 -1.35 7.50
C TYR A 259 16.57 -0.54 6.64
N PRO A 260 15.47 -0.07 7.25
CA PRO A 260 14.36 0.58 6.55
C PRO A 260 14.74 1.74 5.59
N PRO A 261 15.78 2.57 5.87
CA PRO A 261 16.21 3.63 4.95
C PRO A 261 16.57 3.16 3.52
N ILE A 262 16.93 1.88 3.31
CA ILE A 262 17.17 1.36 1.95
C ILE A 262 15.88 1.25 1.14
N THR A 263 14.80 0.77 1.78
CA THR A 263 13.50 0.54 1.13
C THR A 263 12.59 1.78 1.10
N ALA A 264 12.83 2.73 2.01
CA ALA A 264 12.04 3.95 2.16
C ALA A 264 11.88 4.78 0.86
N PRO A 265 12.91 4.96 0.01
CA PRO A 265 12.79 5.65 -1.27
C PRO A 265 11.70 5.08 -2.18
N ALA A 266 11.58 3.75 -2.23
CA ALA A 266 10.59 3.08 -3.06
C ALA A 266 9.16 3.38 -2.58
N LEU A 267 8.94 3.40 -1.26
CA LEU A 267 7.65 3.73 -0.68
C LEU A 267 7.22 5.16 -1.05
N VAL A 268 8.13 6.14 -0.98
CA VAL A 268 7.83 7.53 -1.34
C VAL A 268 7.52 7.66 -2.83
N LEU A 269 8.32 7.02 -3.70
CA LEU A 269 8.09 7.06 -5.15
C LEU A 269 6.77 6.37 -5.56
N VAL A 270 6.44 5.23 -4.94
CA VAL A 270 5.15 4.56 -5.13
C VAL A 270 4.01 5.47 -4.69
N GLY A 271 4.15 6.14 -3.54
CA GLY A 271 3.16 7.11 -3.09
C GLY A 271 2.92 8.25 -4.08
N VAL A 272 3.98 8.78 -4.72
CA VAL A 272 3.87 9.77 -5.80
C VAL A 272 3.11 9.21 -7.00
N MET A 273 3.39 7.97 -7.40
CA MET A 273 2.69 7.33 -8.52
C MET A 273 1.20 7.15 -8.23
N MET A 274 0.84 6.72 -7.02
CA MET A 274 -0.56 6.55 -6.61
C MET A 274 -1.29 7.89 -6.45
N ALA A 275 -0.58 8.94 -6.02
CA ALA A 275 -1.14 10.29 -5.87
C ALA A 275 -1.67 10.87 -7.19
N ARG A 276 -1.19 10.39 -8.35
CA ARG A 276 -1.72 10.78 -9.66
C ARG A 276 -3.23 10.54 -9.81
N ASN A 277 -3.81 9.58 -9.07
CA ASN A 277 -5.25 9.31 -9.11
C ASN A 277 -6.10 10.50 -8.62
N VAL A 278 -5.51 11.47 -7.92
CA VAL A 278 -6.18 12.71 -7.50
C VAL A 278 -6.76 13.47 -8.69
N THR A 279 -6.12 13.40 -9.87
CA THR A 279 -6.60 14.08 -11.09
C THR A 279 -7.83 13.43 -11.71
N ARG A 280 -8.21 12.23 -11.24
CA ARG A 280 -9.37 11.48 -11.73
C ARG A 280 -10.61 11.65 -10.86
N MET A 281 -10.49 12.38 -9.74
CA MET A 281 -11.62 12.75 -8.89
C MET A 281 -12.43 13.86 -9.54
N GLU A 282 -13.76 13.81 -9.38
CA GLU A 282 -14.64 14.87 -9.85
C GLU A 282 -14.64 16.04 -8.86
N TRP A 283 -13.72 16.99 -9.08
CA TRP A 283 -13.54 18.15 -8.20
C TRP A 283 -14.62 19.22 -8.36
N SER A 284 -15.33 19.26 -9.50
CA SER A 284 -16.38 20.25 -9.73
C SER A 284 -17.65 19.97 -8.92
N ASP A 285 -17.88 18.70 -8.58
CA ASP A 285 -18.99 18.27 -7.73
C ASP A 285 -18.53 18.10 -6.27
N LEU A 286 -18.84 19.09 -5.43
CA LEU A 286 -18.49 19.04 -4.00
C LEU A 286 -19.10 17.84 -3.27
N THR A 287 -20.22 17.28 -3.76
CA THR A 287 -20.83 16.07 -3.17
C THR A 287 -19.98 14.81 -3.38
N GLU A 288 -19.06 14.85 -4.35
CA GLU A 288 -18.08 13.79 -4.64
C GLU A 288 -16.70 14.14 -4.09
N ALA A 289 -16.29 15.41 -4.24
CA ALA A 289 -14.96 15.87 -3.86
C ALA A 289 -14.74 15.85 -2.34
N ILE A 290 -15.70 16.30 -1.53
CA ILE A 290 -15.55 16.37 -0.06
C ILE A 290 -15.34 14.97 0.54
N PRO A 291 -16.22 13.96 0.28
CA PRO A 291 -16.02 12.63 0.85
C PRO A 291 -14.74 11.97 0.35
N GLY A 292 -14.41 12.12 -0.95
CA GLY A 292 -13.17 11.59 -1.50
C GLY A 292 -11.92 12.22 -0.90
N PHE A 293 -11.93 13.55 -0.66
CA PHE A 293 -10.85 14.26 0.03
C PHE A 293 -10.68 13.78 1.47
N LEU A 294 -11.78 13.59 2.21
CA LEU A 294 -11.74 13.09 3.58
C LEU A 294 -11.15 11.68 3.67
N VAL A 295 -11.46 10.79 2.72
CA VAL A 295 -10.77 9.50 2.63
C VAL A 295 -9.27 9.70 2.41
N MET A 296 -8.92 10.52 1.43
CA MET A 296 -7.54 10.76 1.02
C MET A 296 -6.66 11.22 2.18
N VAL A 297 -7.14 12.17 3.00
CA VAL A 297 -6.37 12.68 4.15
C VAL A 297 -6.57 11.85 5.42
N GLY A 298 -7.74 11.23 5.59
CA GLY A 298 -8.07 10.43 6.77
C GLY A 298 -7.19 9.19 6.90
N ILE A 299 -6.90 8.51 5.80
CA ILE A 299 -6.06 7.30 5.79
C ILE A 299 -4.67 7.55 6.44
N PRO A 300 -3.86 8.53 5.97
CA PRO A 300 -2.57 8.81 6.59
C PRO A 300 -2.69 9.42 7.99
N PHE A 301 -3.68 10.28 8.24
CA PHE A 301 -3.80 10.99 9.53
C PHE A 301 -4.24 10.09 10.68
N PHE A 302 -5.10 9.11 10.42
CA PHE A 302 -5.51 8.14 11.43
C PHE A 302 -4.53 6.99 11.57
N TYR A 303 -3.49 6.93 10.74
CA TYR A 303 -2.58 5.79 10.64
C TYR A 303 -3.35 4.46 10.43
N SER A 304 -4.50 4.55 9.77
CA SER A 304 -5.49 3.47 9.66
C SER A 304 -6.26 3.64 8.36
N ILE A 305 -6.01 2.71 7.43
CA ILE A 305 -6.73 2.65 6.15
C ILE A 305 -8.23 2.50 6.41
N ALA A 306 -8.59 1.63 7.36
CA ALA A 306 -9.96 1.39 7.79
C ALA A 306 -10.70 2.67 8.17
N ASP A 307 -10.09 3.45 9.04
CA ASP A 307 -10.73 4.64 9.60
C ASP A 307 -10.83 5.76 8.57
N GLY A 308 -9.82 5.92 7.72
CA GLY A 308 -9.86 6.89 6.64
C GLY A 308 -10.97 6.57 5.63
N ILE A 309 -11.10 5.30 5.23
CA ILE A 309 -12.18 4.87 4.32
C ILE A 309 -13.55 5.09 4.97
N ALA A 310 -13.70 4.70 6.23
CA ALA A 310 -14.97 4.83 6.93
C ALA A 310 -15.46 6.29 7.03
N LEU A 311 -14.54 7.23 7.26
CA LEU A 311 -14.86 8.66 7.28
C LEU A 311 -15.55 9.12 5.98
N GLY A 312 -15.03 8.71 4.83
CA GLY A 312 -15.65 9.02 3.54
C GLY A 312 -16.95 8.27 3.31
N LEU A 313 -17.02 6.99 3.67
CA LEU A 313 -18.22 6.16 3.49
C LEU A 313 -19.41 6.68 4.30
N VAL A 314 -19.16 7.26 5.47
CA VAL A 314 -20.20 7.91 6.29
C VAL A 314 -20.56 9.28 5.73
N THR A 315 -19.56 10.07 5.31
CA THR A 315 -19.79 11.45 4.86
C THR A 315 -20.48 11.51 3.49
N TYR A 316 -20.17 10.59 2.58
CA TYR A 316 -20.71 10.56 1.23
C TYR A 316 -22.24 10.58 1.12
N PRO A 317 -22.97 9.60 1.71
CA PRO A 317 -24.42 9.57 1.58
C PRO A 317 -25.07 10.82 2.16
N VAL A 318 -24.54 11.35 3.28
CA VAL A 318 -25.06 12.55 3.94
C VAL A 318 -24.86 13.79 3.08
N VAL A 319 -23.63 14.06 2.63
CA VAL A 319 -23.33 15.25 1.81
C VAL A 319 -24.08 15.19 0.49
N LYS A 320 -24.12 14.02 -0.16
CA LYS A 320 -24.76 13.88 -1.46
C LYS A 320 -26.28 13.95 -1.39
N SER A 321 -26.89 13.42 -0.33
CA SER A 321 -28.33 13.55 -0.11
C SER A 321 -28.75 14.99 0.19
N LEU A 322 -28.04 15.67 1.09
CA LEU A 322 -28.37 17.04 1.49
C LEU A 322 -27.98 18.06 0.40
N GLY A 323 -27.02 17.71 -0.46
CA GLY A 323 -26.63 18.50 -1.64
C GLY A 323 -27.59 18.39 -2.83
N GLY A 324 -28.75 17.76 -2.68
CA GLY A 324 -29.79 17.69 -3.72
C GLY A 324 -29.61 16.56 -4.74
N LYS A 325 -28.58 15.71 -4.59
CA LYS A 325 -28.27 14.56 -5.46
C LYS A 325 -28.51 13.21 -4.79
N GLY A 326 -29.44 13.15 -3.82
CA GLY A 326 -29.70 11.94 -3.04
C GLY A 326 -30.15 10.72 -3.85
N ARG A 327 -30.67 10.91 -5.07
CA ARG A 327 -31.04 9.82 -5.98
C ARG A 327 -29.85 8.99 -6.47
N ASP A 328 -28.65 9.57 -6.45
CA ASP A 328 -27.42 8.88 -6.87
C ASP A 328 -26.83 8.00 -5.76
N VAL A 329 -27.37 8.10 -4.54
CA VAL A 329 -26.87 7.34 -3.39
C VAL A 329 -27.58 6.00 -3.33
N SER A 330 -26.83 4.92 -3.53
CA SER A 330 -27.37 3.57 -3.43
C SER A 330 -27.82 3.25 -2.00
N ALA A 331 -28.85 2.39 -1.85
CA ALA A 331 -29.31 1.92 -0.55
C ALA A 331 -28.19 1.16 0.22
N GLY A 332 -27.30 0.47 -0.50
CA GLY A 332 -26.14 -0.20 0.09
C GLY A 332 -25.15 0.77 0.76
N MET A 333 -25.01 1.98 0.21
CA MET A 333 -24.13 3.00 0.78
C MET A 333 -24.68 3.54 2.10
N TRP A 334 -26.00 3.75 2.19
CA TRP A 334 -26.66 4.12 3.44
C TRP A 334 -26.57 3.03 4.50
N LEU A 335 -26.73 1.76 4.11
CA LEU A 335 -26.55 0.62 5.01
C LEU A 335 -25.13 0.59 5.59
N LEU A 336 -24.12 0.76 4.72
CA LEU A 336 -22.72 0.74 5.13
C LEU A 336 -22.39 1.92 6.04
N ALA A 337 -22.87 3.12 5.71
CA ALA A 337 -22.71 4.29 6.55
C ALA A 337 -23.36 4.11 7.93
N ALA A 338 -24.60 3.58 7.99
CA ALA A 338 -25.29 3.31 9.25
C ALA A 338 -24.52 2.29 10.11
N LEU A 339 -24.05 1.20 9.51
CA LEU A 339 -23.27 0.17 10.19
C LEU A 339 -21.96 0.74 10.76
N LEU A 340 -21.27 1.58 9.99
CA LEU A 340 -20.06 2.26 10.45
C LEU A 340 -20.34 3.25 11.58
N VAL A 341 -21.40 4.05 11.49
CA VAL A 341 -21.79 4.96 12.59
C VAL A 341 -22.07 4.18 13.87
N VAL A 342 -22.83 3.08 13.78
CA VAL A 342 -23.10 2.20 14.92
C VAL A 342 -21.80 1.65 15.50
N TYR A 343 -20.86 1.22 14.67
CA TYR A 343 -19.55 0.75 15.13
C TYR A 343 -18.76 1.82 15.90
N TYR A 344 -18.65 3.04 15.36
CA TYR A 344 -17.91 4.11 16.01
C TYR A 344 -18.56 4.55 17.33
N VAL A 345 -19.90 4.60 17.38
CA VAL A 345 -20.63 5.05 18.57
C VAL A 345 -20.73 3.98 19.64
N ALA A 346 -21.01 2.72 19.27
CA ALA A 346 -21.33 1.66 20.22
C ALA A 346 -20.15 0.77 20.59
N VAL A 347 -19.15 0.64 19.71
CA VAL A 347 -18.06 -0.32 19.90
C VAL A 347 -16.74 0.39 20.16
N ARG A 348 -16.37 1.38 19.34
CA ARG A 348 -15.07 2.04 19.50
C ARG A 348 -14.98 2.89 20.77
N THR A 349 -16.08 3.45 21.25
CA THR A 349 -16.13 4.21 22.52
C THR A 349 -15.87 3.35 23.76
N THR A 350 -15.90 2.02 23.63
CA THR A 350 -15.69 1.06 24.73
C THR A 350 -14.27 0.50 24.79
N VAL A 351 -13.38 0.91 23.89
CA VAL A 351 -11.97 0.49 23.78
C VAL A 351 -11.06 1.71 23.94
#